data_AF-A0A974RUM7-F1
#
_entry.id   AF-A0A974RUM7-F1
#
_cell.length_a   1.000
_cell.length_b   1.000
_cell.length_c   1.000
_cell.angle_alpha   90.00
_cell.angle_beta   90.00
_cell.angle_gamma   90.00
#
_symmetry.space_group_name_H-M   'P 1'
#
loop_
_entity.id
_entity.type
_entity.pdbx_description
1 polymer ?
#
loop_
_entity_poly.entity_id
_entity_poly.type
_entity_poly.pdbx_seq_one_letter_code
_entity_poly.pdbx_strand_id
1 'polypeptide(L)'
;MVSSIDWESKDINTVYDVFYEKGTRLGGAYNSLRSRAREVGDEDAVKFWTEQIVALRRERSDVHPDDRAAMVERIERWGSMVSQLDLAERAGAYLSAA
;
A
#
# COMPACT_ATOMS: atom_id res chain seq x y z
N MET A 1 -0.10 -23.47 5.92
CA MET A 1 1.01 -22.95 5.09
C MET A 1 0.40 -22.07 4.02
N VAL A 2 0.62 -20.77 4.06
CA VAL A 2 0.32 -19.93 2.90
C VAL A 2 1.35 -20.34 1.85
N SER A 3 0.89 -20.87 0.72
CA SER A 3 1.76 -21.09 -0.44
C SER A 3 2.33 -19.74 -0.82
N SER A 4 3.61 -19.51 -0.52
CA SER A 4 4.34 -18.38 -1.11
C SER A 4 4.17 -18.51 -2.61
N ILE A 5 3.65 -17.48 -3.27
CA ILE A 5 3.55 -17.49 -4.72
C ILE A 5 4.99 -17.67 -5.23
N ASP A 6 5.20 -18.65 -6.10
CA ASP A 6 6.49 -18.78 -6.78
C ASP A 6 6.57 -17.68 -7.84
N TRP A 7 7.21 -16.57 -7.46
CA TRP A 7 7.37 -15.41 -8.31
C TRP A 7 8.41 -15.61 -9.41
N GLU A 8 9.37 -16.52 -9.23
CA GLU A 8 10.43 -16.76 -10.21
C GLU A 8 9.88 -17.40 -11.49
N SER A 9 8.86 -18.26 -11.37
CA SER A 9 8.21 -18.89 -12.52
C SER A 9 7.18 -18.00 -13.23
N LYS A 10 6.89 -16.79 -12.73
CA LYS A 10 5.93 -15.87 -13.36
C LYS A 10 6.59 -15.04 -14.46
N ASP A 11 5.84 -14.78 -15.52
CA ASP A 11 6.23 -13.79 -16.52
C ASP A 11 6.48 -12.43 -15.86
N ILE A 12 7.49 -11.69 -16.33
CA ILE A 12 7.89 -10.42 -15.72
C ILE A 12 6.76 -9.38 -15.80
N ASN A 13 5.96 -9.38 -16.88
CA ASN A 13 4.82 -8.47 -16.98
C ASN A 13 3.73 -8.81 -15.97
N THR A 14 3.52 -10.11 -15.70
CA THR A 14 2.59 -10.53 -14.64
C THR A 14 3.05 -10.04 -13.27
N VAL A 15 4.36 -10.12 -12.97
CA VAL A 15 4.90 -9.58 -11.72
C VAL A 15 4.73 -8.06 -11.66
N TYR A 16 4.99 -7.36 -12.76
CA TYR A 16 4.79 -5.92 -12.86
C TYR A 16 3.32 -5.51 -12.65
N ASP A 17 2.37 -6.20 -13.26
CA ASP A 17 0.93 -5.94 -13.10
C ASP A 17 0.50 -6.10 -11.65
N VAL A 18 0.91 -7.19 -11.00
CA VAL A 18 0.59 -7.43 -9.59
C VAL A 18 1.24 -6.37 -8.69
N PHE A 19 2.51 -6.03 -8.95
CA PHE A 19 3.21 -4.94 -8.27
C PHE A 19 2.44 -3.61 -8.38
N TYR A 20 2.02 -3.26 -9.59
CA TYR A 20 1.28 -2.03 -9.84
C TYR A 20 -0.11 -2.03 -9.17
N GLU A 21 -0.80 -3.16 -9.20
CA GLU A 21 -2.08 -3.35 -8.52
C GLU A 21 -1.95 -3.20 -6.99
N LYS A 22 -0.93 -3.81 -6.38
CA LYS A 22 -0.67 -3.68 -4.93
C LYS A 22 -0.42 -2.22 -4.54
N GLY A 23 0.39 -1.51 -5.31
CA GLY A 23 0.63 -0.08 -5.09
C GLY A 23 -0.65 0.74 -5.24
N THR A 24 -1.49 0.42 -6.23
CA THR A 24 -2.78 1.09 -6.43
C THR A 24 -3.73 0.87 -5.25
N ARG A 25 -3.82 -0.36 -4.75
CA ARG A 25 -4.67 -0.70 -3.60
C ARG A 25 -4.22 0.02 -2.33
N LEU A 26 -2.91 0.03 -2.04
CA LEU A 26 -2.38 0.76 -0.89
C LEU A 26 -2.61 2.27 -1.02
N GLY A 27 -2.41 2.83 -2.21
CA GLY A 27 -2.71 4.22 -2.50
C GLY A 27 -4.19 4.57 -2.30
N GLY A 28 -5.10 3.67 -2.66
CA GLY A 28 -6.53 3.78 -2.37
C GLY A 28 -6.79 3.87 -0.87
N ALA A 29 -6.23 2.96 -0.08
CA ALA A 29 -6.38 2.94 1.37
C ALA A 29 -5.90 4.25 2.03
N TYR A 30 -4.72 4.75 1.66
CA TYR A 30 -4.23 6.04 2.17
C TYR A 30 -5.12 7.23 1.78
N ASN A 31 -5.67 7.23 0.56
CA ASN A 31 -6.61 8.29 0.15
C ASN A 31 -7.90 8.26 0.98
N SER A 32 -8.44 7.07 1.27
CA SER A 32 -9.62 6.92 2.12
C SER A 32 -9.35 7.40 3.55
N LEU A 33 -8.21 7.05 4.14
CA LEU A 33 -7.81 7.51 5.48
C LEU A 33 -7.63 9.03 5.54
N ARG A 34 -6.99 9.62 4.51
CA ARG A 34 -6.88 11.08 4.38
C ARG A 34 -8.26 11.75 4.26
N SER A 35 -9.22 11.15 3.54
CA SER A 35 -10.58 11.69 3.42
C SER A 35 -11.27 11.74 4.77
N ARG A 36 -11.22 10.64 5.52
CA ARG A 36 -11.81 10.56 6.87
C ARG A 36 -11.19 11.56 7.84
N ALA A 37 -9.86 11.70 7.83
CA ALA A 37 -9.16 12.70 8.63
C ALA A 37 -9.66 14.12 8.31
N ARG A 38 -9.85 14.43 7.02
CA ARG A 38 -10.41 15.71 6.59
C ARG A 38 -11.86 15.91 7.06
N GLU A 39 -12.67 14.87 7.05
CA GLU A 39 -14.07 14.93 7.49
C GLU A 39 -14.20 15.27 8.98
N VAL A 40 -13.25 14.83 9.81
CA VAL A 40 -13.22 15.14 11.25
C VAL A 40 -12.35 16.35 11.62
N GLY A 41 -11.73 17.01 10.63
CA GLY A 41 -10.90 18.18 10.84
C GLY A 41 -9.50 17.91 11.42
N ASP A 42 -9.01 16.66 11.34
CA ASP A 42 -7.68 16.27 11.81
C ASP A 42 -6.61 16.63 10.75
N GLU A 43 -6.06 17.84 10.85
CA GLU A 43 -5.07 18.36 9.91
C GLU A 43 -3.74 17.60 9.95
N ASP A 44 -3.33 17.11 11.13
CA ASP A 44 -2.09 16.35 11.30
C ASP A 44 -2.18 15.00 10.59
N ALA A 45 -3.30 14.29 10.76
CA ALA A 45 -3.54 13.05 10.02
C ALA A 45 -3.67 13.30 8.51
N VAL A 46 -4.30 14.39 8.08
CA VAL A 46 -4.36 14.77 6.65
C VAL A 46 -2.95 14.95 6.07
N LYS A 47 -2.06 15.64 6.80
CA LYS A 47 -0.67 15.83 6.39
C LYS A 47 0.06 14.50 6.33
N PHE A 48 -0.04 13.68 7.38
CA PHE A 48 0.59 12.37 7.44
C PHE A 48 0.21 11.49 6.25
N TRP A 49 -1.09 11.31 5.97
CA TRP A 49 -1.53 10.47 4.86
C TRP A 49 -1.16 11.05 3.48
N THR A 50 -1.06 12.38 3.37
CA THR A 50 -0.54 13.02 2.15
C THR A 50 0.92 12.67 1.91
N GLU A 51 1.75 12.70 2.95
CA GLU A 51 3.15 12.29 2.86
C GLU A 51 3.29 10.80 2.49
N GLN A 52 2.46 9.92 3.06
CA GLN A 52 2.45 8.49 2.70
C GLN A 52 2.09 8.26 1.21
N ILE A 53 1.12 9.00 0.67
CA ILE A 53 0.76 8.93 -0.75
C ILE A 53 1.92 9.37 -1.65
N VAL A 54 2.63 10.43 -1.27
CA VAL A 54 3.80 10.92 -2.02
C VAL A 54 4.94 9.91 -1.94
N ALA A 55 5.22 9.36 -0.75
CA ALA A 55 6.24 8.35 -0.55
C ALA A 55 5.96 7.10 -1.40
N LEU A 56 4.74 6.58 -1.38
CA LEU A 56 4.34 5.43 -2.20
C LEU A 56 4.53 5.67 -3.70
N ARG A 57 4.21 6.87 -4.18
CA ARG A 57 4.42 7.22 -5.60
C ARG A 57 5.90 7.20 -5.98
N ARG A 58 6.77 7.68 -5.09
CA ARG A 58 8.24 7.65 -5.27
C ARG A 58 8.76 6.22 -5.21
N GLU A 59 8.39 5.46 -4.18
CA GLU A 59 8.77 4.03 -4.06
C GLU A 59 8.40 3.25 -5.33
N ARG A 60 7.22 3.53 -5.91
CA ARG A 60 6.78 2.88 -7.14
C ARG A 60 7.58 3.32 -8.37
N SER A 61 7.93 4.61 -8.49
CA SER A 61 8.71 5.10 -9.64
C SER A 61 10.16 4.63 -9.62
N ASP A 62 10.69 4.31 -8.44
CA ASP A 62 12.09 3.90 -8.26
C ASP A 62 12.32 2.42 -8.59
N VAL A 63 11.26 1.62 -8.75
CA VAL A 63 11.37 0.20 -9.14
C VAL A 63 11.50 0.09 -10.65
N HIS A 64 12.60 -0.51 -11.11
CA HIS A 64 12.82 -0.77 -12.52
C HIS A 64 11.87 -1.88 -13.02
N PRO A 65 11.25 -1.76 -14.22
CA PRO A 65 10.30 -2.76 -14.73
C PRO A 65 10.87 -4.18 -14.91
N ASP A 66 12.19 -4.32 -15.03
CA ASP A 66 12.86 -5.62 -15.13
C ASP A 66 13.42 -6.13 -13.78
N ASP A 67 13.31 -5.34 -12.71
CA ASP A 67 13.79 -5.74 -11.39
C ASP A 67 12.73 -6.55 -10.65
N ARG A 68 12.69 -7.85 -10.95
CA ARG A 68 11.79 -8.83 -10.31
C ARG A 68 11.91 -8.79 -8.79
N ALA A 69 13.12 -8.79 -8.26
CA ALA A 69 13.35 -8.87 -6.83
C ALA A 69 12.77 -7.65 -6.11
N ALA A 70 12.99 -6.45 -6.66
CA ALA A 70 12.38 -5.23 -6.15
C ALA A 70 10.84 -5.28 -6.22
N MET A 71 10.27 -5.70 -7.35
CA MET A 71 8.81 -5.80 -7.48
C MET A 71 8.20 -6.78 -6.48
N VAL A 72 8.81 -7.95 -6.28
CA VAL A 72 8.34 -8.97 -5.33
C VAL A 72 8.38 -8.45 -3.90
N GLU A 73 9.46 -7.80 -3.48
CA GLU A 73 9.53 -7.19 -2.15
C GLU A 73 8.37 -6.21 -1.94
N ARG A 74 8.09 -5.35 -2.94
CA ARG A 74 7.01 -4.35 -2.81
C ARG A 74 5.63 -4.99 -2.83
N ILE A 75 5.41 -6.06 -3.61
CA ILE A 75 4.16 -6.84 -3.60
C ILE A 75 3.87 -7.34 -2.18
N GLU A 76 4.86 -7.93 -1.53
CA GLU A 76 4.71 -8.52 -0.19
C GLU A 76 4.53 -7.43 0.86
N ARG A 77 5.41 -6.42 0.86
CA ARG A 77 5.38 -5.32 1.82
C ARG A 77 4.07 -4.54 1.74
N TRP A 78 3.68 -4.08 0.55
CA TRP A 78 2.45 -3.31 0.40
C TRP A 78 1.19 -4.16 0.64
N GLY A 79 1.22 -5.46 0.28
CA GLY A 79 0.16 -6.39 0.62
C GLY A 79 -0.03 -6.57 2.14
N SER A 80 1.07 -6.65 2.89
CA SER A 80 1.05 -6.69 4.34
C SER A 80 0.52 -5.39 4.94
N MET A 81 0.94 -4.23 4.42
CA MET A 81 0.46 -2.92 4.88
C MET A 81 -1.06 -2.78 4.70
N VAL A 82 -1.60 -3.11 3.53
CA VAL A 82 -3.07 -3.10 3.32
C VAL A 82 -3.76 -4.01 4.33
N SER A 83 -3.25 -5.22 4.55
CA SER A 83 -3.84 -6.15 5.52
C SER A 83 -3.83 -5.59 6.94
N GLN A 84 -2.76 -4.89 7.33
CA GLN A 84 -2.67 -4.24 8.63
C GLN A 84 -3.64 -3.07 8.76
N LEU A 85 -3.80 -2.24 7.71
CA LEU A 85 -4.79 -1.16 7.69
C LEU A 85 -6.21 -1.72 7.81
N ASP A 86 -6.54 -2.76 7.05
CA ASP A 86 -7.85 -3.42 7.09
C ASP A 86 -8.13 -4.00 8.49
N LEU A 87 -7.13 -4.59 9.14
CA LEU A 87 -7.25 -5.11 10.51
C LEU A 87 -7.46 -3.99 11.53
N ALA A 88 -6.68 -2.91 11.43
CA ALA A 88 -6.81 -1.76 12.33
C ALA A 88 -8.16 -1.04 12.16
N GLU A 89 -8.68 -0.95 10.93
CA GLU A 89 -10.02 -0.44 10.65
C GLU A 89 -11.10 -1.33 11.30
N ARG A 90 -11.01 -2.65 11.15
CA ARG A 90 -11.94 -3.59 11.80
C ARG A 90 -11.87 -3.54 13.32
N ALA A 91 -10.69 -3.24 13.88
CA ALA A 91 -10.49 -3.05 15.31
C ALA A 91 -10.96 -1.67 15.82
N GLY A 92 -11.41 -0.77 14.94
CA GLY A 92 -11.81 0.59 15.30
C GLY A 92 -10.66 1.53 15.67
N ALA A 93 -9.40 1.12 15.47
CA ALA A 93 -8.22 1.84 15.94
C ALA A 93 -7.99 3.19 15.24
N TYR A 94 -8.65 3.43 14.10
CA TYR A 94 -8.61 4.71 13.39
C TYR A 94 -9.77 5.65 13.72
N LEU A 95 -10.76 5.21 14.50
CA LEU A 95 -11.93 6.02 14.89
C LEU A 95 -11.87 6.55 16.33
N SER A 96 -10.89 6.12 17.13
CA SER A 96 -10.81 6.46 18.57
C SER A 96 -9.81 7.58 18.91
N ALA A 97 -9.25 8.26 17.92
CA ALA A 97 -8.29 9.35 18.14
C ALA A 97 -8.92 10.77 18.05
N ALA A 98 -10.23 10.88 18.27
CA ALA A 98 -10.98 12.14 18.30
C ALA A 98 -11.40 12.50 19.74
#